data_AF-A0A4Z1D1R0-F1
#
_entry.id   AF-A0A4Z1D1R0-F1
#
_cell.length_a   1.000
_cell.length_b   1.000
_cell.length_c   1.000
_cell.angle_alpha   90.00
_cell.angle_beta   90.00
_cell.angle_gamma   90.00
#
_symmetry.space_group_name_H-M   'P 1'
#
loop_
_entity.id
_entity.type
_entity.pdbx_description
1 polymer ?
#
loop_
_entity_poly.entity_id
_entity_poly.type
_entity_poly.pdbx_seq_one_letter_code
_entity_poly.pdbx_strand_id
1 'polypeptide(L)'
;MSPTVPSLFRRAALPTALLLPAALLTGCSLVDSGASCDGSGAARKDLAAQKVLSSPPTGATDPANYRGAGVSTGCDDDSAGPAWLHAGRVYAFPGTRQAVMDHYTRTAAAQGWHTGPAPRAGAACWTRTDDGRYLVLDVDFQLDAWSPVPDPGKGIGYEVTVGSNADGSEAGAHCTD
;
A
#
# COMPACT_ATOMS: atom_id res chain seq x y z
N MET A 1 -2.86 -89.11 5.85
CA MET A 1 -2.89 -88.09 6.92
C MET A 1 -3.05 -86.73 6.25
N SER A 2 -4.05 -85.96 6.72
CA SER A 2 -4.49 -84.60 6.32
C SER A 2 -5.25 -84.47 4.98
N PRO A 3 -6.23 -83.55 4.88
CA PRO A 3 -7.52 -83.66 5.56
C PRO A 3 -8.75 -83.48 4.64
N THR A 4 -9.87 -83.95 5.19
CA THR A 4 -11.27 -83.80 4.79
C THR A 4 -11.69 -82.35 4.51
N VAL A 5 -12.41 -82.14 3.39
CA VAL A 5 -13.15 -80.89 3.13
C VAL A 5 -14.59 -81.08 3.60
N PRO A 6 -15.14 -80.23 4.48
CA PRO A 6 -16.57 -80.08 4.61
C PRO A 6 -17.07 -78.93 3.74
N SER A 7 -18.04 -79.29 2.91
CA SER A 7 -19.05 -78.43 2.32
C SER A 7 -19.91 -77.76 3.41
N LEU A 8 -20.26 -76.48 3.21
CA LEU A 8 -21.65 -76.00 3.05
C LEU A 8 -21.88 -74.59 3.61
N PHE A 9 -22.58 -73.81 2.76
CA PHE A 9 -23.58 -72.79 3.09
C PHE A 9 -23.18 -71.65 4.04
N ARG A 10 -23.12 -70.42 3.50
CA ARG A 10 -24.29 -69.52 3.46
C ARG A 10 -23.93 -68.23 2.74
N ARG A 11 -24.76 -67.87 1.76
CA ARG A 11 -24.83 -66.50 1.23
C ARG A 11 -25.31 -65.61 2.37
N ALA A 12 -24.45 -64.72 2.84
CA ALA A 12 -24.84 -63.53 3.57
C ALA A 12 -24.35 -62.34 2.75
N ALA A 13 -25.29 -61.64 2.11
CA ALA A 13 -25.04 -60.38 1.45
C ALA A 13 -24.63 -59.36 2.51
N LEU A 14 -23.39 -58.90 2.46
CA LEU A 14 -22.92 -57.75 3.23
C LEU A 14 -23.03 -56.52 2.32
N PRO A 15 -23.89 -55.54 2.63
CA PRO A 15 -23.79 -54.24 2.01
C PRO A 15 -22.54 -53.58 2.59
N THR A 16 -21.43 -53.63 1.86
CA THR A 16 -20.25 -52.83 2.20
C THR A 16 -20.62 -51.37 1.97
N ALA A 17 -21.01 -50.68 3.03
CA ALA A 17 -21.19 -49.24 3.03
C ALA A 17 -19.88 -48.60 2.56
N LEU A 18 -19.92 -47.93 1.40
CA LEU A 18 -18.87 -46.99 1.03
C LEU A 18 -18.90 -45.85 2.05
N LEU A 19 -18.01 -45.93 3.04
CA LEU A 19 -17.60 -44.78 3.83
C LEU A 19 -16.78 -43.88 2.88
N LEU A 20 -17.47 -42.94 2.24
CA LEU A 20 -16.84 -41.78 1.62
C LEU A 20 -16.04 -41.06 2.71
N PRO A 21 -14.71 -40.86 2.58
CA PRO A 21 -14.02 -39.90 3.42
C PRO A 21 -14.47 -38.50 2.99
N ALA A 22 -15.60 -38.05 3.52
CA ALA A 22 -16.03 -36.66 3.50
C ALA A 22 -15.22 -35.87 4.53
N ALA A 23 -13.91 -35.82 4.36
CA ALA A 23 -13.03 -35.05 5.23
C ALA A 23 -11.69 -34.86 4.52
N LEU A 24 -11.60 -33.86 3.65
CA LEU A 24 -10.43 -33.01 3.40
C LEU A 24 -10.86 -31.89 2.42
N LEU A 25 -11.97 -31.21 2.72
CA LEU A 25 -12.11 -29.79 2.38
C LEU A 25 -11.68 -29.03 3.63
N THR A 26 -10.46 -29.29 4.10
CA THR A 26 -9.80 -28.38 5.03
C THR A 26 -9.74 -27.06 4.31
N GLY A 27 -10.53 -26.12 4.84
CA GLY A 27 -10.89 -24.89 4.18
C GLY A 27 -9.70 -24.23 3.52
N CYS A 28 -9.96 -23.60 2.39
CA CYS A 28 -9.25 -22.37 2.07
C CYS A 28 -9.40 -21.49 3.32
N SER A 29 -8.41 -21.54 4.21
CA SER A 29 -8.14 -20.43 5.08
C SER A 29 -7.97 -19.27 4.11
N LEU A 30 -9.03 -18.49 3.94
CA LEU A 30 -8.88 -17.08 3.63
C LEU A 30 -8.04 -16.58 4.80
N VAL A 31 -6.72 -16.72 4.63
CA VAL A 31 -5.76 -15.89 5.33
C VAL A 31 -6.30 -14.49 5.06
N ASP A 32 -6.68 -13.79 6.11
CA ASP A 32 -6.91 -12.35 6.02
C ASP A 32 -5.62 -11.78 5.44
N SER A 33 -5.62 -11.55 4.12
CA SER A 33 -4.39 -11.54 3.29
C SER A 33 -3.52 -10.29 3.51
N GLY A 34 -3.87 -9.49 4.51
CA GLY A 34 -3.42 -8.13 4.72
C GLY A 34 -4.58 -7.30 5.26
N ALA A 35 -4.30 -6.36 6.16
CA ALA A 35 -5.32 -5.45 6.68
C ALA A 35 -6.00 -4.72 5.51
N SER A 36 -7.35 -4.75 5.46
CA SER A 36 -8.15 -4.08 4.43
C SER A 36 -8.25 -2.56 4.68
N CYS A 37 -8.85 -1.82 3.75
CA CYS A 37 -9.15 -0.40 3.95
C CYS A 37 -10.17 -0.13 5.08
N ASP A 38 -10.86 -1.14 5.59
CA ASP A 38 -11.91 -0.98 6.60
C ASP A 38 -11.33 -0.48 7.93
N GLY A 39 -11.97 0.54 8.49
CA GLY A 39 -11.52 1.13 9.77
C GLY A 39 -10.26 2.02 9.68
N SER A 40 -9.63 2.15 8.51
CA SER A 40 -8.40 2.96 8.30
C SER A 40 -8.60 4.48 8.41
N GLY A 41 -9.80 4.96 8.73
CA GLY A 41 -10.14 6.38 8.72
C GLY A 41 -9.32 7.25 9.66
N ALA A 42 -8.89 6.72 10.81
CA ALA A 42 -8.01 7.44 11.72
C ALA A 42 -6.58 7.53 11.16
N ALA A 43 -6.01 6.39 10.74
CA ALA A 43 -4.68 6.34 10.16
C ALA A 43 -4.55 7.27 8.94
N ARG A 44 -5.53 7.29 8.02
CA ARG A 44 -5.53 8.22 6.87
C ARG A 44 -5.54 9.70 7.28
N LYS A 45 -6.22 10.06 8.37
CA LYS A 45 -6.18 11.43 8.91
C LYS A 45 -4.81 11.77 9.49
N ASP A 46 -4.16 10.80 10.15
CA ASP A 46 -2.82 10.97 10.69
C ASP A 46 -1.78 11.14 9.57
N LEU A 47 -1.92 10.38 8.47
CA LEU A 47 -1.11 10.58 7.25
C LEU A 47 -1.35 11.99 6.66
N ALA A 48 -2.60 12.43 6.58
CA ALA A 48 -2.92 13.76 6.07
C ALA A 48 -2.42 14.91 6.95
N ALA A 49 -2.23 14.66 8.25
CA ALA A 49 -1.71 15.63 9.21
C ALA A 49 -0.17 15.77 9.16
N GLN A 50 0.51 14.99 8.32
CA GLN A 50 1.97 15.02 8.22
C GLN A 50 2.46 16.38 7.70
N LYS A 51 3.29 17.05 8.52
CA LYS A 51 3.77 18.41 8.25
C LYS A 51 4.52 18.55 6.92
N VAL A 52 5.16 17.48 6.45
CA VAL A 52 5.91 17.49 5.20
C VAL A 52 5.01 17.76 3.99
N LEU A 53 3.75 17.31 4.04
CA LEU A 53 2.76 17.56 3.00
C LEU A 53 2.43 19.04 2.85
N SER A 54 2.49 19.82 3.94
CA SER A 54 2.22 21.27 3.95
C SER A 54 3.48 22.13 3.99
N SER A 55 4.64 21.57 3.65
CA SER A 55 5.93 22.27 3.68
C SER A 55 6.56 22.41 2.29
N PRO A 56 5.87 22.99 1.29
CA PRO A 56 6.43 23.08 -0.05
C PRO A 56 7.53 24.15 -0.15
N PRO A 57 8.35 24.13 -1.21
CA PRO A 57 9.26 25.23 -1.51
C PRO A 57 8.51 26.55 -1.66
N THR A 58 9.13 27.65 -1.26
CA THR A 58 8.55 28.99 -1.42
C THR A 58 8.18 29.26 -2.89
N GLY A 59 6.93 29.67 -3.13
CA GLY A 59 6.41 29.94 -4.47
C GLY A 59 5.72 28.74 -5.14
N ALA A 60 5.70 27.57 -4.49
CA ALA A 60 4.81 26.49 -4.89
C ALA A 60 3.35 26.85 -4.55
N THR A 61 2.43 26.44 -5.41
CA THR A 61 1.00 26.75 -5.34
C THR A 61 0.18 25.53 -5.76
N ASP A 62 -1.13 25.54 -5.53
CA ASP A 62 -2.00 24.51 -6.08
C ASP A 62 -2.09 24.67 -7.62
N PRO A 63 -2.10 23.58 -8.41
CA PRO A 63 -2.23 23.65 -9.87
C PRO A 63 -3.54 24.32 -10.33
N ALA A 64 -3.49 25.11 -11.41
CA ALA A 64 -4.59 26.02 -11.78
C ALA A 64 -5.91 25.32 -12.15
N ASN A 65 -5.82 24.14 -12.75
CA ASN A 65 -6.97 23.32 -13.16
C ASN A 65 -7.40 22.30 -12.09
N TYR A 66 -6.72 22.27 -10.95
CA TYR A 66 -6.93 21.24 -9.94
C TYR A 66 -7.98 21.69 -8.91
N ARG A 67 -9.15 21.03 -8.94
CA ARG A 67 -10.28 21.32 -8.05
C ARG A 67 -10.08 20.78 -6.62
N GLY A 68 -9.07 19.93 -6.41
CA GLY A 68 -8.77 19.25 -5.15
C GLY A 68 -7.75 19.98 -4.27
N ALA A 69 -7.77 21.32 -4.23
CA ALA A 69 -6.88 22.09 -3.37
C ALA A 69 -6.92 21.57 -1.92
N GLY A 70 -5.81 20.99 -1.45
CA GLY A 70 -5.77 20.35 -0.13
C GLY A 70 -4.91 19.08 -0.13
N VAL A 71 -5.03 18.30 0.93
CA VAL A 71 -4.44 16.96 1.03
C VAL A 71 -5.50 15.95 0.58
N SER A 72 -5.17 15.14 -0.43
CA SER A 72 -5.97 13.97 -0.80
C SER A 72 -5.60 12.81 0.13
N THR A 73 -6.54 11.91 0.38
CA THR A 73 -6.29 10.66 1.10
C THR A 73 -6.95 9.51 0.35
N GLY A 74 -6.28 8.38 0.26
CA GLY A 74 -6.80 7.17 -0.37
C GLY A 74 -6.38 5.90 0.36
N CYS A 75 -6.86 4.79 -0.15
CA CYS A 75 -6.49 3.45 0.29
C CYS A 75 -6.63 2.50 -0.88
N ASP A 76 -5.57 1.73 -1.14
CA ASP A 76 -5.50 0.78 -2.25
C ASP A 76 -5.44 -0.64 -1.67
N ASP A 77 -6.52 -1.41 -1.88
CA ASP A 77 -6.67 -2.79 -1.38
C ASP A 77 -7.00 -3.81 -2.49
N ASP A 78 -6.84 -3.41 -3.75
CA ASP A 78 -7.10 -4.22 -4.94
C ASP A 78 -5.91 -5.12 -5.36
N SER A 79 -4.79 -5.02 -4.63
CA SER A 79 -3.55 -5.74 -4.88
C SER A 79 -3.26 -6.81 -3.82
N ALA A 80 -2.39 -7.77 -4.14
CA ALA A 80 -2.00 -8.82 -3.19
C ALA A 80 -1.06 -8.26 -2.10
N GLY A 81 -1.52 -8.23 -0.84
CA GLY A 81 -0.76 -7.75 0.32
C GLY A 81 -1.63 -6.93 1.28
N PRO A 82 -1.03 -6.30 2.31
CA PRO A 82 -1.71 -5.29 3.12
C PRO A 82 -2.20 -4.13 2.25
N ALA A 83 -3.37 -3.58 2.56
CA ALA A 83 -3.84 -2.37 1.91
C ALA A 83 -2.86 -1.21 2.12
N TRP A 84 -2.67 -0.40 1.09
CA TRP A 84 -1.79 0.76 1.15
C TRP A 84 -2.60 2.00 1.44
N LEU A 85 -2.30 2.68 2.56
CA LEU A 85 -2.89 3.97 2.91
C LEU A 85 -1.99 5.09 2.41
N HIS A 86 -2.55 6.12 1.80
CA HIS A 86 -1.77 7.24 1.32
C HIS A 86 -2.46 8.59 1.56
N ALA A 87 -1.67 9.63 1.75
CA ALA A 87 -2.10 11.02 1.77
C ALA A 87 -1.11 11.88 0.95
N GLY A 88 -1.63 12.70 0.04
CA GLY A 88 -0.79 13.41 -0.93
C GLY A 88 -1.20 14.84 -1.19
N ARG A 89 -0.26 15.65 -1.70
CA ARG A 89 -0.53 16.97 -2.27
C ARG A 89 0.20 17.12 -3.60
N VAL A 90 -0.50 17.72 -4.56
CA VAL A 90 0.07 18.14 -5.83
C VAL A 90 0.36 19.63 -5.80
N TYR A 91 1.50 20.02 -6.33
CA TYR A 91 1.96 21.39 -6.40
C TYR A 91 2.39 21.78 -7.82
N ALA A 92 2.10 23.02 -8.17
CA ALA A 92 2.72 23.74 -9.28
C ALA A 92 3.84 24.63 -8.72
N PHE A 93 5.04 24.58 -9.33
CA PHE A 93 6.19 25.35 -8.87
C PHE A 93 6.98 25.96 -10.03
N PRO A 94 7.30 27.26 -9.99
CA PRO A 94 7.99 27.94 -11.10
C PRO A 94 9.49 27.60 -11.20
N GLY A 95 10.05 26.84 -10.25
CA GLY A 95 11.47 26.47 -10.25
C GLY A 95 11.77 25.13 -10.93
N THR A 96 12.81 24.43 -10.47
CA THR A 96 13.32 23.19 -11.07
C THR A 96 13.05 21.97 -10.21
N ARG A 97 13.12 20.77 -10.83
CA ARG A 97 13.00 19.49 -10.12
C ARG A 97 14.08 19.36 -9.03
N GLN A 98 15.31 19.76 -9.34
CA GLN A 98 16.42 19.73 -8.37
C GLN A 98 16.14 20.62 -7.15
N ALA A 99 15.57 21.81 -7.35
CA ALA A 99 15.23 22.69 -6.23
C ALA A 99 14.15 22.09 -5.31
N VAL A 100 13.18 21.35 -5.88
CA VAL A 100 12.19 20.58 -5.11
C VAL A 100 12.87 19.46 -4.32
N MET A 101 13.75 18.67 -4.96
CA MET A 101 14.47 17.58 -4.29
C MET A 101 15.37 18.09 -3.16
N ASP A 102 16.12 19.15 -3.40
CA ASP A 102 17.00 19.77 -2.39
C ASP A 102 16.19 20.31 -1.21
N HIS A 103 15.03 20.91 -1.51
CA HIS A 103 14.10 21.39 -0.48
C HIS A 103 13.56 20.23 0.36
N TYR A 104 13.02 19.18 -0.26
CA TYR A 104 12.47 18.05 0.48
C TYR A 104 13.55 17.23 1.18
N THR A 105 14.77 17.16 0.68
CA THR A 105 15.91 16.56 1.41
C THR A 105 16.14 17.27 2.75
N ARG A 106 16.18 18.61 2.75
CA ARG A 106 16.36 19.39 3.99
C ARG A 106 15.13 19.32 4.89
N THR A 107 13.94 19.44 4.30
CA THR A 107 12.66 19.41 5.03
C THR A 107 12.43 18.06 5.69
N ALA A 108 12.66 16.96 4.98
CA ALA A 108 12.53 15.61 5.47
C ALA A 108 13.52 15.36 6.62
N ALA A 109 14.81 15.71 6.45
CA ALA A 109 15.81 15.59 7.51
C ALA A 109 15.43 16.40 8.77
N ALA A 110 14.94 17.64 8.60
CA ALA A 110 14.49 18.48 9.72
C ALA A 110 13.25 17.94 10.43
N GLN A 111 12.47 17.09 9.78
CA GLN A 111 11.26 16.46 10.31
C GLN A 111 11.48 14.99 10.72
N GLY A 112 12.74 14.58 10.87
CA GLY A 112 13.12 13.26 11.38
C GLY A 112 12.98 12.11 10.39
N TRP A 113 12.85 12.41 9.09
CA TRP A 113 12.84 11.39 8.05
C TRP A 113 14.28 10.99 7.69
N HIS A 114 14.45 9.74 7.27
CA HIS A 114 15.72 9.16 6.86
C HIS A 114 15.70 8.81 5.38
N THR A 115 16.86 8.83 4.72
CA THR A 115 16.96 8.40 3.31
C THR A 115 16.38 6.99 3.17
N GLY A 116 15.39 6.85 2.29
CA GLY A 116 14.75 5.57 2.02
C GLY A 116 15.59 4.68 1.10
N PRO A 117 15.06 3.50 0.73
CA PRO A 117 15.55 2.72 -0.39
C PRO A 117 15.76 3.58 -1.65
N ALA A 118 16.60 3.09 -2.57
CA ALA A 118 16.88 3.81 -3.82
C ALA A 118 15.55 4.15 -4.54
N PRO A 119 15.22 5.44 -4.70
CA PRO A 119 13.98 5.82 -5.34
C PRO A 119 14.03 5.44 -6.82
N ARG A 120 12.85 5.31 -7.45
CA ARG A 120 12.78 5.25 -8.92
C ARG A 120 13.49 6.46 -9.55
N ALA A 121 13.98 6.29 -10.77
CA ALA A 121 14.71 7.33 -11.47
C ALA A 121 13.88 8.63 -11.59
N GLY A 122 14.38 9.72 -10.98
CA GLY A 122 13.71 11.01 -11.00
C GLY A 122 12.74 11.26 -9.83
N ALA A 123 12.64 10.35 -8.85
CA ALA A 123 11.92 10.54 -7.59
C ALA A 123 12.88 10.69 -6.41
N ALA A 124 12.36 11.10 -5.25
CA ALA A 124 13.08 11.05 -4.00
C ALA A 124 12.20 10.42 -2.93
N CYS A 125 12.84 9.64 -2.06
CA CYS A 125 12.16 8.85 -1.05
C CYS A 125 12.84 8.93 0.30
N TRP A 126 12.02 8.99 1.34
CA TRP A 126 12.44 8.93 2.73
C TRP A 126 11.50 8.05 3.54
N THR A 127 11.97 7.56 4.67
CA THR A 127 11.19 6.74 5.59
C THR A 127 11.27 7.28 7.01
N ARG A 128 10.23 7.00 7.80
CA ARG A 128 10.18 7.36 9.22
C ARG A 128 9.24 6.41 9.94
N THR A 129 9.53 6.09 11.20
CA THR A 129 8.55 5.44 12.07
C THR A 129 7.87 6.49 12.94
N ASP A 130 6.54 6.50 12.92
CA ASP A 130 5.71 7.42 13.70
C ASP A 130 4.66 6.62 14.47
N ASP A 131 4.67 6.71 15.80
CA ASP A 131 3.81 5.92 16.69
C ASP A 131 3.74 4.42 16.33
N GLY A 132 4.91 3.82 16.08
CA GLY A 132 5.04 2.39 15.74
C GLY A 132 4.67 2.03 14.30
N ARG A 133 4.23 2.99 13.47
CA ARG A 133 3.89 2.78 12.06
C ARG A 133 5.02 3.21 11.14
N TYR A 134 5.32 2.36 10.16
CA TYR A 134 6.26 2.67 9.11
C TYR A 134 5.63 3.60 8.08
N LEU A 135 6.25 4.76 7.87
CA LEU A 135 5.85 5.77 6.90
C LEU A 135 6.88 5.85 5.78
N VAL A 136 6.39 6.00 4.55
CA VAL A 136 7.16 6.31 3.36
C VAL A 136 6.75 7.70 2.88
N LEU A 137 7.72 8.57 2.62
CA LEU A 137 7.55 9.88 1.98
C LEU A 137 8.14 9.81 0.58
N ASP A 138 7.31 10.06 -0.43
CA ASP A 138 7.72 10.12 -1.83
C ASP A 138 7.51 11.52 -2.41
N VAL A 139 8.44 11.92 -3.27
CA VAL A 139 8.34 13.11 -4.12
C VAL A 139 8.47 12.69 -5.59
N ASP A 140 7.41 12.93 -6.35
CA ASP A 140 7.22 12.46 -7.73
C ASP A 140 6.97 13.63 -8.69
N PHE A 141 7.38 13.51 -9.96
CA PHE A 141 7.13 14.49 -11.04
C PHE A 141 6.32 13.92 -12.21
N GLN A 142 5.87 12.67 -12.14
CA GLN A 142 5.02 11.99 -13.10
C GLN A 142 3.57 12.16 -12.64
N LEU A 143 2.85 13.07 -13.27
CA LEU A 143 1.47 13.38 -12.88
C LEU A 143 0.45 12.82 -13.88
N ASP A 144 0.88 11.96 -14.80
CA ASP A 144 0.04 11.46 -15.90
C ASP A 144 -1.10 10.53 -15.42
N ALA A 145 -0.98 9.97 -14.21
CA ALA A 145 -2.03 9.18 -13.57
C ALA A 145 -3.19 10.03 -13.03
N TRP A 146 -3.00 11.34 -12.88
CA TRP A 146 -4.04 12.24 -12.38
C TRP A 146 -5.04 12.61 -13.48
N SER A 147 -6.32 12.75 -13.10
CA SER A 147 -7.39 13.17 -14.00
C SER A 147 -8.23 14.30 -13.39
N PRO A 148 -8.24 15.52 -13.97
CA PRO A 148 -7.38 15.95 -15.08
C PRO A 148 -5.90 15.99 -14.64
N VAL A 149 -4.99 15.84 -15.61
CA VAL A 149 -3.55 16.03 -15.36
C VAL A 149 -3.34 17.46 -14.84
N PRO A 150 -2.67 17.63 -13.68
CA PRO A 150 -2.38 18.93 -13.09
C PRO A 150 -1.64 19.86 -14.04
N ASP A 151 -2.10 21.10 -14.16
CA ASP A 151 -1.51 22.16 -14.98
C ASP A 151 -0.60 23.04 -14.13
N PRO A 152 0.74 22.91 -14.26
CA PRO A 152 1.69 23.75 -13.54
C PRO A 152 1.94 25.12 -14.21
N GLY A 153 1.22 25.43 -15.29
CA GLY A 153 1.46 26.60 -16.12
C GLY A 153 2.85 26.55 -16.77
N LYS A 154 3.68 27.56 -16.50
CA LYS A 154 5.06 27.64 -17.02
C LYS A 154 6.10 26.92 -16.14
N GLY A 155 5.67 26.37 -15.01
CA GLY A 155 6.54 25.70 -14.05
C GLY A 155 6.57 24.19 -14.24
N ILE A 156 6.91 23.49 -13.15
CA ILE A 156 6.82 22.04 -13.03
C ILE A 156 5.65 21.66 -12.11
N GLY A 157 5.05 20.52 -12.38
CA GLY A 157 4.17 19.83 -11.45
C GLY A 157 4.94 18.78 -10.66
N TYR A 158 4.62 18.62 -9.38
CA TYR A 158 5.12 17.50 -8.58
C TYR A 158 4.09 17.11 -7.52
N GLU A 159 4.18 15.86 -7.10
CA GLU A 159 3.39 15.27 -6.02
C GLU A 159 4.28 14.97 -4.83
N VAL A 160 3.72 15.11 -3.64
CA VAL A 160 4.34 14.73 -2.37
C VAL A 160 3.35 13.86 -1.64
N THR A 161 3.74 12.63 -1.35
CA THR A 161 2.85 11.62 -0.76
C THR A 161 3.50 11.03 0.47
N VAL A 162 2.70 10.84 1.52
CA VAL A 162 3.06 10.01 2.66
C VAL A 162 2.16 8.79 2.65
N GLY A 163 2.76 7.61 2.65
CA GLY A 163 2.06 6.33 2.66
C GLY A 163 2.50 5.39 3.78
N SER A 164 1.68 4.37 4.03
CA SER A 164 1.94 3.29 4.98
C SER A 164 1.02 2.10 4.70
N ASN A 165 1.47 0.89 5.00
CA ASN A 165 0.55 -0.25 5.10
C ASN A 165 -0.57 0.02 6.12
N ALA A 166 -1.77 -0.51 5.89
CA ALA A 166 -2.91 -0.33 6.78
C ALA A 166 -2.68 -0.91 8.19
N ASP A 167 -1.91 -2.00 8.28
CA ASP A 167 -1.45 -2.57 9.55
C ASP A 167 -0.25 -1.83 10.17
N GLY A 168 0.31 -0.86 9.46
CA GLY A 168 1.46 -0.04 9.85
C GLY A 168 2.82 -0.73 9.74
N SER A 169 2.88 -1.93 9.17
CA SER A 169 4.12 -2.68 9.01
C SER A 169 5.06 -2.06 7.95
N GLU A 170 6.36 -2.38 8.06
CA GLU A 170 7.36 -2.08 7.02
C GLU A 170 7.32 -3.09 5.87
N ALA A 171 6.76 -4.29 6.09
CA ALA A 171 6.86 -5.39 5.14
C ALA A 171 6.19 -5.03 3.81
N GLY A 172 6.98 -4.99 2.74
CA GLY A 172 6.48 -4.61 1.42
C GLY A 172 6.16 -3.12 1.27
N ALA A 173 6.35 -2.29 2.30
CA ALA A 173 6.32 -0.84 2.14
C ALA A 173 7.58 -0.41 1.38
N HIS A 174 7.40 0.33 0.30
CA HIS A 174 8.50 0.77 -0.55
C HIS A 174 8.24 2.16 -1.09
N CYS A 175 9.33 2.81 -1.49
CA CYS A 175 9.26 4.03 -2.26
C CYS A 175 8.61 3.71 -3.60
N THR A 176 7.47 4.35 -3.86
CA THR A 176 6.65 4.27 -5.08
C THR A 176 6.04 2.90 -5.37
N ASP A 177 4.71 2.84 -5.33
CA ASP A 177 3.82 1.74 -5.79
C ASP A 177 4.26 1.05 -7.10
#